data_AF-A0A0E9MJV0-F1
#
_entry.id   AF-A0A0E9MJV0-F1
#
_cell.length_a   1.000
_cell.length_b   1.000
_cell.length_c   1.000
_cell.angle_alpha   90.00
_cell.angle_beta   90.00
_cell.angle_gamma   90.00
#
_symmetry.space_group_name_H-M   'P 1'
#
loop_
_entity.id
_entity.type
_entity.pdbx_description
1 polymer ?
#
loop_
_entity_poly.entity_id
_entity_poly.type
_entity_poly.pdbx_seq_one_letter_code
_entity_poly.pdbx_strand_id
1 'polypeptide(L)' 'MCDGSQVRSIFISDVHLGTRACQADRLVDFLREHPSEYLFMLGDIVDFWSMSRGGIYWSPAQNTVVQ' A
#
# COMPACT_ATOMS: atom_id res chain seq x y z
N MET A 1 -18.10 7.72 18.22
CA MET A 1 -17.55 7.41 16.89
C MET A 1 -17.76 5.92 16.71
N CYS A 2 -18.58 5.51 15.73
CA CYS A 2 -18.73 4.10 15.41
C CYS A 2 -17.34 3.56 15.06
N ASP A 3 -16.86 2.54 15.77
CA ASP A 3 -15.60 1.91 15.41
C ASP A 3 -15.79 1.33 14.00
N GLY A 4 -15.01 1.82 13.04
CA GLY A 4 -14.87 1.14 11.76
C GLY A 4 -14.34 -0.24 12.11
N SER A 5 -15.02 -1.30 11.63
CA SER A 5 -14.88 -2.66 12.15
C SER A 5 -13.41 -3.01 12.36
N GLN A 6 -12.97 -2.96 13.62
CA GLN A 6 -11.58 -3.22 13.93
C GLN A 6 -11.28 -4.68 13.57
N VAL A 7 -10.37 -4.89 12.61
CA VAL A 7 -9.99 -6.23 12.19
C VAL A 7 -8.72 -6.65 12.93
N ARG A 8 -8.58 -7.94 13.23
CA ARG A 8 -7.34 -8.44 13.86
C ARG A 8 -6.16 -8.38 12.89
N SER A 9 -6.39 -8.66 11.61
CA SER A 9 -5.31 -8.75 10.62
C SER A 9 -5.78 -8.35 9.23
N ILE A 10 -4.90 -7.69 8.48
CA ILE A 10 -5.04 -7.36 7.07
C ILE A 10 -3.93 -8.07 6.29
N PHE A 11 -4.28 -8.63 5.15
CA PHE A 11 -3.34 -9.26 4.21
C PHE A 11 -3.43 -8.53 2.87
N ILE A 12 -2.32 -8.01 2.37
CA ILE A 12 -2.26 -7.24 1.11
C ILE A 12 -1.15 -7.81 0.24
N SER A 13 -1.43 -8.03 -1.04
CA SER A 13 -0.46 -8.43 -2.07
C SER A 13 -0.48 -7.46 -3.25
N ASP A 14 0.49 -7.59 -4.16
CA ASP A 14 0.46 -7.00 -5.51
C ASP A 14 0.23 -5.47 -5.54
N VAL A 15 0.83 -4.74 -4.60
CA VAL A 15 0.69 -3.28 -4.50
C VAL A 15 1.44 -2.55 -5.61
N HIS A 16 2.58 -3.11 -6.05
CA HIS A 16 3.45 -2.57 -7.09
C HIS A 16 3.82 -1.07 -6.90
N LEU A 17 4.23 -0.68 -5.70
CA LEU A 17 4.82 0.64 -5.43
C LEU A 17 5.99 0.91 -6.39
N GLY A 18 6.12 2.16 -6.85
CA GLY A 18 7.11 2.54 -7.87
C GLY A 18 6.58 2.49 -9.31
N THR A 19 5.32 2.11 -9.51
CA THR A 19 4.64 2.09 -10.82
C THR A 19 3.52 3.13 -10.90
N ARG A 20 3.15 3.54 -12.12
CA ARG A 20 1.98 4.41 -12.36
C ARG A 20 0.64 3.71 -12.14
N ALA A 21 0.61 2.39 -12.21
CA ALA A 21 -0.60 1.59 -12.03
C ALA A 21 -0.99 1.45 -10.54
N CYS A 22 -0.02 1.64 -9.63
CA CYS A 22 -0.22 1.55 -8.19
C CYS A 22 -1.35 2.47 -7.71
N GLN A 23 -2.35 1.88 -7.07
CA GLN A 23 -3.52 2.56 -6.51
C GLN A 23 -3.29 3.01 -5.07
N ALA A 24 -2.20 3.73 -4.83
CA ALA A 24 -1.75 4.06 -3.48
C ALA A 24 -2.77 4.89 -2.68
N ASP A 25 -3.48 5.83 -3.31
CA ASP A 25 -4.51 6.61 -2.63
C ASP A 25 -5.62 5.72 -2.06
N ARG A 26 -6.11 4.75 -2.86
CA ARG A 26 -7.14 3.79 -2.42
C ARG A 26 -6.64 2.88 -1.31
N LEU A 27 -5.37 2.48 -1.36
CA LEU A 27 -4.75 1.66 -0.32
C LEU A 27 -4.64 2.44 1.00
N VAL A 28 -4.22 3.71 0.94
CA VAL A 28 -4.15 4.58 2.12
C VAL A 28 -5.53 4.78 2.74
N ASP A 29 -6.54 5.04 1.93
CA ASP A 29 -7.92 5.21 2.42
C ASP A 29 -8.44 3.91 3.06
N PHE A 30 -8.20 2.76 2.41
CA PHE A 30 -8.56 1.45 2.97
C PHE A 30 -7.93 1.20 4.34
N LEU A 31 -6.62 1.45 4.48
CA LEU A 31 -5.90 1.23 5.74
C LEU A 31 -6.34 2.18 6.86
N ARG A 32 -6.80 3.40 6.52
CA ARG A 32 -7.37 4.36 7.49
C ARG A 32 -8.75 3.94 7.99
N GLU A 33 -9.57 3.40 7.10
CA GLU A 33 -10.92 2.95 7.43
C GLU A 33 -10.94 1.62 8.18
N HIS A 34 -9.90 0.79 8.02
CA HIS A 34 -9.79 -0.54 8.59
C HIS A 34 -8.54 -0.67 9.47
N PRO A 35 -8.54 -0.13 10.70
CA PRO A 35 -7.42 -0.32 11.61
C PRO A 35 -7.22 -1.81 11.94
N SER A 36 -5.97 -2.25 11.97
CA SER A 36 -5.61 -3.64 12.24
C SER A 36 -4.43 -3.79 13.19
N GLU A 37 -4.42 -4.85 14.00
CA GLU A 37 -3.27 -5.19 14.84
C GLU A 37 -2.08 -5.71 14.01
N TYR A 38 -2.36 -6.45 12.94
CA TYR A 38 -1.35 -7.00 12.05
C TYR A 38 -1.62 -6.65 10.58
N LEU A 39 -0.62 -6.08 9.91
CA LEU A 39 -0.62 -5.91 8.45
C LEU A 39 0.43 -6.84 7.84
N PHE A 40 -0.04 -7.82 7.07
CA PHE A 40 0.80 -8.76 6.34
C PHE A 40 0.89 -8.36 4.88
N MET A 41 2.11 -8.15 4.40
CA MET A 41 2.40 -7.80 3.02
C MET A 41 2.95 -9.02 2.27
N LEU A 42 2.21 -9.48 1.27
CA LEU A 42 2.42 -10.77 0.60
C LEU A 42 2.84 -10.56 -0.85
N GLY A 43 4.14 -10.45 -1.12
CA GLY A 43 4.67 -10.42 -2.48
C GLY A 43 4.32 -9.15 -3.27
N ASP A 44 5.15 -8.83 -4.26
CA ASP A 44 4.91 -7.79 -5.27
C ASP A 44 4.49 -6.41 -4.71
N ILE A 45 5.03 -6.06 -3.55
CA ILE A 45 4.73 -4.79 -2.87
C ILE A 45 5.45 -3.62 -3.53
N VAL A 46 6.73 -3.81 -3.90
CA VAL A 46 7.57 -2.78 -4.53
C VAL A 46 8.11 -3.33 -5.85
N ASP A 47 7.95 -2.56 -6.91
CA ASP A 47 8.50 -2.88 -8.23
C ASP A 47 9.92 -2.31 -8.37
N PHE A 48 10.91 -3.14 -8.06
CA PHE A 48 12.33 -2.82 -8.24
C PHE A 48 12.79 -2.88 -9.71
N TRP A 49 12.01 -3.49 -10.61
CA TRP A 49 12.31 -3.55 -12.05
C TRP A 49 12.13 -2.18 -12.72
N SER A 50 11.14 -1.41 -12.26
CA SER A 50 10.96 0.01 -12.60
C SER A 50 12.15 0.86 -12.14
N MET A 51 12.72 0.56 -10.96
CA MET A 51 13.90 1.24 -10.41
C MET A 51 15.16 1.06 -11.25
N SER A 52 15.42 -0.17 -11.70
CA SER A 52 16.64 -0.47 -12.48
C SER A 52 16.68 0.24 -13.84
N ARG A 53 15.52 0.63 -14.40
CA ARG A 53 15.40 1.26 -15.73
C ARG A 53 15.21 2.78 -15.69
N GLY A 54 15.31 3.41 -14.51
CA GLY A 54 15.15 4.86 -14.34
C GLY A 54 13.72 5.37 -14.53
N GLY A 55 12.72 4.48 -14.56
CA GLY A 55 11.32 4.78 -14.85
C GLY A 55 10.42 4.87 -13.61
N ILE A 56 11.00 5.03 -12.41
CA ILE A 56 10.27 5.03 -11.14
C ILE A 56 9.21 6.11 -11.15
N TYR A 57 7.97 5.72 -10.90
CA TYR A 57 6.91 6.64 -10.56
C TYR A 57 6.61 6.51 -9.07
N TRP A 58 7.01 7.51 -8.29
CA TRP A 58 6.81 7.56 -6.85
C TRP A 58 5.96 8.77 -6.49
N SER A 59 4.70 8.55 -6.11
CA SER A 59 3.79 9.62 -5.70
C SER A 59 3.83 9.87 -4.18
N PRO A 60 3.35 11.03 -3.69
CA PRO A 60 3.20 11.25 -2.25
C PRO A 60 2.36 10.18 -1.56
N ALA A 61 1.29 9.68 -2.20
CA ALA A 61 0.47 8.60 -1.65
C ALA A 61 1.24 7.28 -1.52
N GLN A 62 2.08 6.95 -2.50
CA GLN A 62 2.98 5.78 -2.39
C GLN A 62 3.97 5.94 -1.24
N ASN A 63 4.44 7.16 -0.98
CA ASN A 63 5.27 7.45 0.19
C ASN A 63 4.50 7.21 1.49
N THR A 64 3.23 7.63 1.57
CA THR A 64 2.38 7.44 2.75
C THR A 64 2.13 5.97 3.08
N VAL A 65 2.10 5.07 2.09
CA VAL A 65 1.96 3.62 2.33
C VAL A 65 3.18 3.06 3.10
N VAL A 66 4.36 3.66 2.95
CA VAL A 66 5.62 3.18 3.55
C VAL A 66 5.92 3.82 4.91
N GLN A 67 5.27 4.93 5.25
CA GLN A 67 5.49 5.69 6.49
C GLN A 67 4.59 5.21 7.63
#